data_AF-A0A392PD68-F1
#
_entry.id   AF-A0A392PD68-F1
#
_cell.length_a   1.000
_cell.length_b   1.000
_cell.length_c   1.000
_cell.angle_alpha   90.00
_cell.angle_beta   90.00
_cell.angle_gamma   90.00
#
_symmetry.space_group_name_H-M   'P 1'
#
loop_
_entity.id
_entity.type
_entity.pdbx_description
1 polymer ?
#
loop_
_entity_poly.entity_id
_entity_poly.type
_entity_poly.pdbx_seq_one_letter_code
_entity_poly.pdbx_strand_id
1 'polypeptide(L)' 'VHPPNAPKIKEVNWYPPKAYWIKCNTNGDALGCPGLATYGGIFRDSSAATLDCFAKNLSYLCCSGKDCWGDDGYRDC' A
#
# COMPACT_ATOMS: atom_id res chain seq x y z
N VAL A 1 -30.18 -17.51 7.44
CA VAL A 1 -28.79 -16.98 7.42
C VAL A 1 -28.89 -15.50 7.07
N HIS A 2 -28.43 -14.61 7.94
CA HIS A 2 -28.43 -13.16 7.65
C HIS A 2 -27.15 -12.78 6.91
N PRO A 3 -27.22 -11.95 5.86
CA PRO A 3 -26.02 -11.41 5.23
C PRO A 3 -25.25 -10.53 6.23
N PRO A 4 -23.91 -10.47 6.12
CA PRO A 4 -23.09 -9.60 6.95
C PRO A 4 -23.46 -8.13 6.72
N ASN A 5 -23.26 -7.32 7.75
CA ASN A 5 -23.45 -5.86 7.66
C ASN A 5 -22.56 -5.28 6.56
N ALA A 6 -23.08 -4.28 5.85
CA ALA A 6 -22.31 -3.56 4.85
C ALA A 6 -21.02 -2.95 5.46
N PRO A 7 -19.89 -2.99 4.75
CA PRO A 7 -18.67 -2.33 5.20
C PRO A 7 -18.92 -0.83 5.42
N LYS A 8 -18.38 -0.28 6.51
CA LYS A 8 -18.37 1.17 6.73
C LYS A 8 -17.32 1.79 5.84
N ILE A 9 -17.73 2.56 4.85
CA ILE A 9 -16.82 3.36 4.02
C ILE A 9 -16.32 4.52 4.88
N LYS A 10 -15.01 4.61 5.10
CA LYS A 10 -14.36 5.78 5.69
C LYS A 10 -13.82 6.64 4.56
N GLU A 11 -14.14 7.93 4.58
CA GLU A 11 -13.52 8.90 3.69
C GLU A 11 -12.03 9.04 4.04
N VAL A 12 -11.17 9.01 3.02
CA VAL A 12 -9.74 9.26 3.15
C VAL A 12 -9.40 10.46 2.28
N ASN A 13 -9.09 11.58 2.92
CA ASN A 13 -8.71 12.80 2.24
C ASN A 13 -7.24 12.75 1.82
N TRP A 14 -6.99 12.72 0.51
CA TRP A 14 -5.65 12.73 -0.07
C TRP A 14 -5.21 14.17 -0.39
N TYR A 15 -4.57 14.82 0.58
CA TYR A 15 -3.96 16.13 0.35
C TYR A 15 -2.64 16.01 -0.43
N PRO A 16 -2.34 16.97 -1.33
CA PRO A 16 -1.04 17.04 -1.99
C PRO A 16 0.08 17.24 -0.95
N PRO A 17 1.27 16.68 -1.18
CA PRO A 17 2.41 16.92 -0.30
C PRO A 17 2.85 18.39 -0.38
N LYS A 18 3.58 18.85 0.64
CA LYS A 18 4.13 20.21 0.68
C LYS A 18 5.00 20.48 -0.56
N ALA A 19 5.12 21.74 -0.97
CA ALA A 19 5.99 22.12 -2.07
C ALA A 19 7.41 21.54 -1.88
N TYR A 20 8.01 21.05 -2.97
CA TYR A 20 9.32 20.39 -3.02
C TYR A 20 9.41 19.01 -2.36
N TRP A 21 8.29 18.44 -1.90
CA TRP A 21 8.25 17.06 -1.41
C TRP A 21 7.82 16.10 -2.51
N ILE A 22 8.41 14.92 -2.50
CA ILE A 22 7.98 13.78 -3.30
C ILE A 22 7.30 12.79 -2.35
N LYS A 23 6.04 12.45 -2.64
CA LYS A 23 5.30 11.41 -1.95
C LYS A 23 5.49 10.08 -2.66
N CYS A 24 5.88 9.04 -1.92
CA CYS A 24 5.86 7.66 -2.41
C CYS A 24 4.61 6.97 -1.85
N ASN A 25 3.66 6.62 -2.72
CA ASN A 25 2.54 5.77 -2.34
C ASN A 25 2.91 4.33 -2.69
N THR A 26 2.88 3.41 -1.72
CA THR A 26 3.16 1.99 -1.94
C THR A 26 1.90 1.14 -1.72
N ASN A 27 1.79 0.04 -2.45
CA ASN A 27 0.77 -0.97 -2.24
C ASN A 27 1.36 -2.37 -2.48
N GLY A 28 0.87 -3.36 -1.74
CA GLY A 28 1.23 -4.76 -1.92
C GLY A 28 0.03 -5.63 -2.23
N ASP A 29 0.31 -6.76 -2.86
CA ASP A 29 -0.67 -7.82 -3.10
C ASP A 29 -0.04 -9.19 -2.81
N ALA A 30 -0.85 -10.12 -2.29
CA ALA A 30 -0.40 -11.46 -1.91
C ALA A 30 -1.43 -12.52 -2.27
N LEU A 31 -0.98 -13.56 -2.97
CA LEU A 31 -1.76 -14.73 -3.33
C LEU A 31 -1.58 -15.84 -2.29
N GLY A 32 -2.31 -15.74 -1.19
CA GLY A 32 -2.32 -16.73 -0.11
C GLY A 32 -1.37 -16.42 1.05
N CYS A 33 -1.47 -17.20 2.13
CA CYS A 33 -0.59 -17.09 3.30
C CYS A 33 -0.29 -18.49 3.87
N PRO A 34 0.92 -19.05 3.65
CA PRO A 34 2.02 -18.51 2.83
C PRO A 34 1.69 -18.53 1.33
N GLY A 35 2.28 -17.62 0.54
CA GLY A 35 1.93 -17.44 -0.86
C GLY A 35 2.85 -16.52 -1.64
N LEU A 36 2.54 -16.29 -2.91
CA LEU A 36 3.27 -15.34 -3.76
C LEU A 36 2.96 -13.92 -3.31
N ALA A 37 3.98 -13.10 -3.05
CA ALA A 37 3.81 -11.70 -2.69
C ALA A 37 4.42 -10.78 -3.74
N THR A 38 3.80 -9.62 -3.92
CA THR A 38 4.28 -8.54 -4.79
C THR A 38 4.04 -7.19 -4.13
N TYR A 39 4.81 -6.19 -4.52
CA TYR A 39 4.57 -4.82 -4.11
C TYR A 39 5.00 -3.84 -5.20
N GLY A 40 4.48 -2.64 -5.12
CA GLY A 40 4.87 -1.54 -6.00
C GLY A 40 4.57 -0.20 -5.38
N GLY A 41 4.94 0.85 -6.10
CA GLY A 41 4.66 2.21 -5.67
C GLY A 41 4.78 3.24 -6.79
N ILE A 42 4.26 4.42 -6.50
CA ILE A 42 4.30 5.60 -7.37
C ILE A 42 4.89 6.79 -6.61
N PHE A 43 5.78 7.51 -7.27
CA PHE A 43 6.32 8.77 -6.79
C PHE A 43 5.53 9.93 -7.39
N ARG A 44 5.10 10.86 -6.53
CA ARG A 44 4.22 11.98 -6.89
C ARG A 44 4.77 13.27 -6.30
N ASP A 45 4.79 14.35 -7.07
CA ASP A 45 5.18 15.66 -6.55
C ASP A 45 4.00 16.41 -5.89
N SER A 46 4.27 17.63 -5.40
CA SER A 46 3.27 18.52 -4.80
C SER A 46 2.19 19.02 -5.77
N SER A 47 2.42 18.95 -7.08
CA SER A 47 1.41 19.24 -8.11
C SER A 47 0.52 18.02 -8.41
N ALA A 48 0.72 16.92 -7.68
CA ALA A 48 0.14 15.62 -7.97
C ALA A 48 0.49 15.12 -9.39
N ALA A 49 1.66 15.47 -9.92
CA ALA A 49 2.23 14.83 -11.10
C ALA A 49 2.92 13.53 -10.70
N THR A 50 2.84 12.50 -11.55
CA THR A 50 3.59 11.26 -11.36
C THR A 50 5.00 11.45 -11.90
N LEU A 51 5.99 11.23 -11.04
CA LEU A 51 7.41 11.35 -11.40
C LEU A 51 7.96 10.01 -11.90
N ASP A 52 7.66 8.92 -11.18
CA ASP A 52 8.16 7.58 -11.51
C ASP A 52 7.32 6.50 -10.80
N CYS A 53 7.51 5.23 -11.17
CA CYS A 53 6.87 4.08 -10.54
C CYS A 53 7.78 2.85 -10.50
N PHE A 54 7.50 1.94 -9.56
CA PHE A 54 8.19 0.66 -9.47
C PHE A 54 7.23 -0.47 -9.12
N ALA A 55 7.59 -1.69 -9.53
CA ALA A 55 6.91 -2.92 -9.15
C ALA A 55 7.95 -4.03 -8.96
N LYS A 56 7.80 -4.83 -7.91
CA LYS A 56 8.70 -5.93 -7.57
C LYS A 56 7.94 -7.15 -7.08
N ASN A 57 8.31 -8.30 -7.62
CA ASN A 57 7.88 -9.60 -7.12
C ASN A 57 8.78 -10.02 -5.95
N LEU A 58 8.17 -10.39 -4.81
CA LEU A 58 8.86 -10.85 -3.61
C LEU A 58 8.94 -12.38 -3.52
N SER A 59 8.39 -13.11 -4.50
CA SER A 59 8.31 -14.57 -4.51
C SER A 59 7.49 -15.13 -3.35
N TYR A 60 7.82 -16.33 -2.85
CA TYR A 60 7.10 -16.97 -1.73
C TYR A 60 7.44 -16.29 -0.40
N LEU A 61 6.48 -15.57 0.17
CA LEU A 61 6.56 -15.04 1.52
C LEU A 61 5.38 -15.54 2.35
N CYS A 62 5.62 -15.76 3.64
CA CYS A 62 4.55 -15.85 4.61
C CYS A 62 4.05 -14.42 4.87
N CYS A 63 2.76 -14.15 4.68
CA CYS A 63 2.18 -12.96 5.30
C CYS A 63 2.26 -13.19 6.82
N SER A 64 3.29 -12.67 7.47
CA SER A 64 3.33 -12.60 8.93
C SER A 64 2.05 -11.92 9.37
N GLY A 65 1.20 -12.63 10.11
CA GLY A 65 -0.12 -12.14 10.49
C GLY A 65 -0.08 -10.72 11.06
N LYS A 66 -1.20 -10.02 10.90
CA LYS A 66 -1.48 -8.62 11.31
C LYS A 66 -0.82 -7.51 10.48
N ASP A 67 0.18 -7.82 9.67
CA ASP A 67 0.97 -6.81 8.93
C ASP A 67 0.58 -6.72 7.43
N CYS A 68 -0.57 -7.28 7.04
CA CYS A 68 -1.13 -7.08 5.70
C CYS A 68 -1.65 -5.63 5.59
N TRP A 69 -0.73 -4.69 5.38
CA TRP A 69 -1.00 -3.30 5.01
C TRP A 69 -2.03 -2.59 5.89
N GLY A 70 -1.66 -2.43 7.16
CA GLY A 70 -2.21 -1.44 8.07
C GLY A 70 -1.06 -0.90 8.90
N ASP A 71 -0.91 0.42 8.87
CA ASP A 71 -0.02 1.24 9.72
C ASP A 71 1.43 1.41 9.23
N ASP A 72 1.68 2.65 8.81
CA ASP A 72 2.96 3.34 8.68
C ASP A 72 4.05 2.78 9.60
N GLY A 73 5.05 2.10 9.03
CA GLY A 73 6.04 1.42 9.86
C GLY A 73 7.21 0.85 9.08
N TYR A 74 8.10 1.74 8.66
CA TYR A 74 9.51 1.48 8.40
C TYR A 74 10.06 0.36 9.30
N ARG A 75 10.48 -0.77 8.71
CA ARG A 75 11.45 -1.67 9.31
C ARG A 75 12.47 -2.07 8.26
N ASP A 76 13.58 -1.35 8.31
CA ASP A 76 14.88 -1.78 7.82
C ASP A 76 15.20 -3.19 8.32
N CYS A 77 15.61 -4.04 7.39
CA CYS A 77 16.82 -4.84 7.54
C CYS A 77 17.82 -4.30 6.51
#